data_AF-A0A182P9P8-F1
#
_entry.id   AF-A0A182P9P8-F1
#
_cell.length_a   1.000
_cell.length_b   1.000
_cell.length_c   1.000
_cell.angle_alpha   90.00
_cell.angle_beta   90.00
_cell.angle_gamma   90.00
#
_symmetry.space_group_name_H-M   'P 1'
#
loop_
_entity.id
_entity.type
_entity.pdbx_description
1 polymer ?
#
loop_
_entity_poly.entity_id
_entity_poly.type
_entity_poly.pdbx_seq_one_letter_code
_entity_poly.pdbx_strand_id
1 'polypeptide(L)' 'MVVMPVVGLIGLNTYREHQREHRHRARPKFIEYEYLRIRTKRYPWRDGVKTLFHNPEVNVLPTGYEK' A
#
# COMPACT_ATOMS: atom_id res chain seq x y z
N MET A 1 13.26 -24.97 20.91
CA MET A 1 13.93 -23.80 20.30
C MET A 1 13.97 -23.81 18.75
N VAL A 2 13.17 -24.63 18.03
CA VAL A 2 13.21 -24.67 16.55
C VAL A 2 12.46 -23.51 15.88
N VAL A 3 11.44 -22.93 16.53
CA VAL A 3 10.61 -21.87 15.94
C VAL A 3 11.40 -20.58 15.68
N MET A 4 12.27 -20.16 16.61
CA MET A 4 13.04 -18.92 16.48
C MET A 4 13.94 -18.86 15.22
N PRO A 5 14.79 -19.87 14.91
CA PRO A 5 15.58 -19.84 13.68
C PRO A 5 14.70 -19.92 12.42
N VAL A 6 13.57 -20.63 12.45
CA VAL A 6 12.63 -20.67 11.30
C VAL A 6 12.01 -19.29 11.06
N VAL A 7 11.55 -18.60 12.11
CA VAL A 7 11.05 -17.21 12.01
C VAL A 7 12.15 -16.26 11.52
N GLY A 8 13.40 -16.42 11.98
CA GLY A 8 14.54 -15.64 11.51
C GLY A 8 14.82 -15.83 10.01
N LEU A 9 14.78 -17.08 9.52
CA LEU A 9 14.95 -17.40 8.09
C LEU A 9 13.82 -16.81 7.24
N ILE A 10 12.57 -16.93 7.68
CA ILE A 10 11.40 -16.35 6.98
C ILE A 10 11.51 -14.82 6.95
N GLY A 11 11.83 -14.18 8.08
CA GLY A 11 11.99 -12.73 8.17
C GLY A 11 13.12 -12.19 7.29
N LEU A 12 14.25 -12.89 7.20
CA LEU A 12 15.33 -12.53 6.29
C LEU A 12 14.90 -12.68 4.82
N ASN A 13 14.15 -13.73 4.47
CA ASN A 13 13.65 -13.94 3.12
C ASN A 13 12.65 -12.84 2.71
N THR A 14 11.63 -12.58 3.53
CA THR A 14 10.63 -11.55 3.24
C THR A 14 11.23 -10.14 3.20
N TYR A 15 12.20 -9.83 4.07
CA TYR A 15 12.93 -8.56 4.01
C TYR A 15 13.71 -8.39 2.69
N ARG A 16 14.38 -9.44 2.21
CA ARG A 16 15.13 -9.41 0.95
C ARG A 16 14.21 -9.25 -0.26
N GLU A 17 13.08 -9.95 -0.29
CA GLU A 17 12.07 -9.78 -1.34
C GLU A 17 11.42 -8.39 -1.30
N HIS A 18 11.07 -7.87 -0.12
CA HIS A 18 10.54 -6.52 0.04
C HIS A 18 11.50 -5.45 -0.49
N GLN A 19 12.80 -5.61 -0.23
CA GLN A 19 13.86 -4.74 -0.76
C GLN A 19 14.07 -4.87 -2.28
N ARG A 20 13.80 -6.04 -2.88
CA ARG A 20 13.79 -6.22 -4.34
C ARG A 20 12.56 -5.57 -4.95
N GLU A 21 11.40 -5.80 -4.35
CA GLU A 21 10.12 -5.25 -4.79
C GLU A 21 10.14 -3.71 -4.79
N HIS A 22 10.56 -3.06 -3.70
CA HIS A 22 10.69 -1.60 -3.65
C HIS A 22 11.61 -1.00 -4.73
N ARG A 23 12.64 -1.74 -5.16
CA ARG A 23 13.57 -1.28 -6.21
C ARG A 23 13.06 -1.49 -7.64
N HIS A 24 12.08 -2.37 -7.85
CA HIS A 24 11.65 -2.79 -9.18
C HIS A 24 10.14 -2.62 -9.46
N ARG A 25 9.32 -2.34 -8.43
CA ARG A 25 7.87 -2.22 -8.57
C ARG A 25 7.48 -0.85 -9.12
N ALA A 26 7.36 -0.76 -10.44
CA ALA A 26 6.75 0.38 -11.09
C ALA A 26 5.31 0.62 -10.58
N ARG A 27 4.98 1.88 -10.28
CA ARG A 27 3.64 2.37 -9.88
C ARG A 27 2.61 1.96 -10.96
N PRO A 28 1.61 1.08 -10.68
CA PRO A 28 0.69 0.60 -11.71
C PRO A 28 -0.14 1.75 -12.28
N LYS A 29 -0.49 1.68 -13.57
CA LYS A 29 -1.28 2.74 -14.22
C LYS A 29 -2.63 2.92 -13.51
N PHE A 30 -3.06 4.18 -13.37
CA PHE A 30 -4.39 4.48 -12.83
C PHE A 30 -5.47 4.06 -13.83
N ILE A 31 -6.40 3.23 -13.36
CA ILE A 31 -7.65 2.89 -14.04
C ILE A 31 -8.76 3.17 -13.03
N GLU A 32 -9.78 3.92 -13.44
CA GLU A 32 -10.93 4.31 -12.62
C GLU A 32 -11.99 3.20 -12.63
N TYR A 33 -11.75 2.15 -11.84
CA TYR A 33 -12.75 1.12 -11.60
C TYR A 33 -13.81 1.63 -10.60
N GLU A 34 -15.08 1.61 -11.00
CA GLU A 34 -16.23 2.12 -10.22
C GLU A 34 -16.36 1.46 -8.83
N TYR A 35 -15.97 0.19 -8.70
CA TYR A 35 -15.99 -0.56 -7.45
C TYR A 35 -14.78 -0.30 -6.54
N LEU A 36 -13.79 0.49 -6.97
CA LEU A 36 -12.62 0.86 -6.17
C LEU A 36 -12.71 2.31 -5.67
N ARG A 37 -12.03 2.57 -4.55
CA ARG A 37 -11.95 3.91 -3.90
C ARG A 37 -13.31 4.56 -3.63
N ILE A 38 -14.35 3.76 -3.38
CA ILE A 38 -15.71 4.23 -3.06
C ILE A 38 -15.66 5.25 -1.90
N ARG A 39 -16.41 6.35 -2.06
CA ARG A 39 -16.53 7.46 -1.10
C ARG A 39 -17.99 7.92 -0.97
N THR A 40 -18.82 7.12 -0.31
CA THR A 40 -20.23 7.48 -0.01
C THR A 40 -20.35 8.54 1.08
N LYS A 41 -19.41 8.56 2.04
CA LYS A 41 -19.30 9.57 3.11
C LYS A 41 -17.83 9.92 3.32
N ARG A 42 -17.56 11.18 3.69
CA ARG A 42 -16.22 11.64 4.09
C ARG A 42 -15.78 10.99 5.40
N TYR A 43 -14.50 10.69 5.52
CA TYR A 43 -13.88 10.21 6.76
C TYR A 43 -13.86 11.30 7.85
N PRO A 44 -13.92 10.93 9.14
CA PRO A 44 -13.94 11.88 10.26
C PRO A 44 -12.54 12.44 10.62
N TRP A 45 -11.66 12.66 9.65
CA TRP A 45 -10.32 13.24 9.87
C TRP A 45 -9.84 14.06 8.66
N ARG A 46 -9.10 15.14 8.96
CA ARG A 46 -8.53 16.11 8.01
C ARG A 46 -9.51 16.43 6.86
N ASP A 47 -9.14 16.14 5.61
CA ASP A 47 -9.91 16.49 4.40
C ASP A 47 -11.11 15.55 4.16
N GLY A 48 -11.17 14.45 4.89
CA GLY A 48 -12.18 13.39 4.77
C GLY A 48 -12.06 12.50 3.53
N VAL A 49 -11.02 12.66 2.71
CA VAL A 49 -10.84 11.93 1.44
C VAL A 49 -9.82 10.78 1.56
N LYS A 50 -8.71 11.02 2.27
CA LYS A 50 -7.60 10.08 2.46
C LYS A 50 -7.91 9.06 3.56
N THR A 51 -7.47 7.81 3.39
CA THR A 51 -7.59 6.77 4.44
C THR A 51 -6.68 7.08 5.64
N LEU A 52 -6.89 6.39 6.77
CA LEU A 52 -6.06 6.57 7.98
C LEU A 52 -4.58 6.24 7.70
N PHE A 53 -4.34 5.13 6.99
CA PHE A 53 -3.02 4.72 6.52
C PHE A 53 -2.87 5.02 5.02
N HIS A 54 -2.89 6.31 4.66
CA HIS A 54 -2.75 6.76 3.28
C HIS A 54 -1.26 6.95 2.90
N ASN A 55 -0.73 6.10 2.03
CA ASN A 55 0.57 6.32 1.38
C ASN A 55 0.35 6.94 -0.02
N PRO A 56 0.80 8.19 -0.29
CA PRO A 56 0.67 8.85 -1.59
C PRO A 56 1.24 8.06 -2.78
N GLU A 57 2.30 7.28 -2.58
CA GLU A 57 3.00 6.56 -3.64
C GLU A 57 2.16 5.42 -4.23
N VAL A 58 1.38 4.72 -3.39
CA VAL A 58 0.63 3.51 -3.78
C VAL A 58 -0.89 3.67 -3.67
N ASN A 59 -1.38 4.46 -2.72
CA ASN A 59 -2.81 4.67 -2.52
C ASN A 59 -3.29 5.83 -3.38
N VAL A 60 -4.16 5.49 -4.33
CA VAL A 60 -4.69 6.43 -5.30
C VAL A 60 -6.02 7.02 -4.84
N LEU A 61 -6.28 8.29 -5.18
CA LEU A 61 -7.56 8.95 -4.93
C LEU A 61 -8.53 8.67 -6.09
N PRO A 62 -9.84 8.98 -5.92
CA PRO A 62 -10.78 8.96 -7.04
C PRO A 62 -10.31 9.85 -8.21
N THR A 63 -9.66 10.98 -7.91
CA THR A 63 -9.08 11.92 -8.88
C THR A 63 -7.72 11.47 -9.47
N GLY A 64 -7.30 10.23 -9.25
CA GLY A 64 -5.99 9.73 -9.68
C GLY A 64 -4.90 9.84 -8.61
N TYR A 65 -3.65 9.66 -9.05
CA TYR A 65 -2.49 9.59 -8.17
C TYR A 65 -2.04 10.97 -7.68
N GLU A 66 -1.64 11.01 -6.42
CA GLU A 66 -0.98 12.19 -5.86
C GLU A 66 0.40 12.37 -6.52
N LYS A 67 0.74 13.63 -6.78
CA LYS A 67 2.05 14.07 -7.29
C LYS A 67 3.03 14.25 -6.15
#